data_AF-X1R7U8-F1
#
_entry.id   AF-X1R7U8-F1
#
_cell.length_a   1.000
_cell.length_b   1.000
_cell.length_c   1.000
_cell.angle_alpha   90.00
_cell.angle_beta   90.00
_cell.angle_gamma   90.00
#
_symmetry.space_group_name_H-M   'P 1'
#
loop_
_entity.id
_entity.type
_entity.pdbx_description
1 polymer ?
#
loop_
_entity_poly.entity_id
_entity_poly.type
_entity_poly.pdbx_seq_one_letter_code
_entity_poly.pdbx_strand_id
1 'polypeptide(L)'
;GVYLVPAFVGLGAPYWDMYARGIIVGLTRGAKKEHILRAAEESIAYQSRDVLEVIQKDSGINLKKLKVDGGAVRDNFLMQFQSDILGVPVVRPHIVETTALGAAYLAGLAV
;
A
#
# COMPACT_ATOMS: atom_id res chain seq x y z
N GLY A 1 -10.17 -3.56 -14.80
CA GLY A 1 -10.10 -4.36 -16.03
C GLY A 1 -8.69 -4.88 -16.21
N VAL A 2 -7.72 -3.97 -16.33
CA VAL A 2 -6.29 -4.29 -16.23
C VAL A 2 -5.88 -4.42 -14.76
N TYR A 3 -5.05 -5.40 -14.44
CA TYR A 3 -4.41 -5.55 -13.12
C TYR A 3 -2.90 -5.73 -13.30
N LEU A 4 -2.12 -5.13 -12.41
CA LEU A 4 -0.71 -5.41 -12.23
C LEU A 4 -0.53 -6.17 -10.91
N VAL A 5 0.14 -7.31 -10.94
CA VAL A 5 0.66 -7.99 -9.75
C VAL A 5 2.17 -7.68 -9.69
N PRO A 6 2.64 -6.80 -8.80
CA PRO A 6 4.00 -6.28 -8.82
C PRO A 6 5.00 -7.22 -8.12
N ALA A 7 4.90 -8.53 -8.36
CA ALA A 7 5.79 -9.54 -7.80
C ALA A 7 7.17 -9.56 -8.48
N PHE A 8 7.79 -8.39 -8.68
CA PHE A 8 9.07 -8.26 -9.38
C PHE A 8 10.21 -9.00 -8.69
N VAL A 9 10.11 -9.17 -7.36
CA VAL A 9 11.08 -9.88 -6.51
C VAL A 9 10.40 -11.00 -5.69
N GLY A 10 9.33 -11.59 -6.23
CA GLY A 10 8.44 -12.49 -5.50
C GLY A 10 7.32 -11.77 -4.75
N LEU A 11 6.47 -12.54 -4.09
CA LEU A 11 5.43 -12.05 -3.19
C LEU A 11 5.85 -12.28 -1.73
N GLY A 12 5.86 -11.21 -0.94
CA GLY A 12 6.05 -11.27 0.51
C GLY A 12 4.77 -11.65 1.24
N ALA A 13 4.58 -11.07 2.43
CA ALA A 13 3.36 -11.28 3.21
C ALA A 13 2.10 -10.86 2.43
N PRO A 14 0.97 -11.57 2.62
CA PRO A 14 0.82 -12.81 3.40
C PRO A 14 1.15 -14.10 2.62
N TYR A 15 1.53 -14.00 1.33
CA TYR A 15 1.61 -15.13 0.41
C TYR A 15 2.91 -15.95 0.48
N TRP A 16 4.05 -15.28 0.70
CA TRP A 16 5.37 -15.91 0.81
C TRP A 16 5.77 -16.79 -0.39
N ASP A 17 5.46 -16.34 -1.61
CA ASP A 17 5.83 -17.02 -2.85
C ASP A 17 7.02 -16.33 -3.53
N MET A 18 8.22 -16.90 -3.33
CA MET A 18 9.45 -16.40 -3.96
C MET A 18 9.55 -16.71 -5.46
N TYR A 19 8.72 -17.62 -5.99
CA TYR A 19 8.68 -17.96 -7.40
C TYR A 19 7.70 -17.11 -8.19
N ALA A 20 6.79 -16.39 -7.51
CA ALA A 20 5.92 -15.40 -8.13
C ALA A 20 6.73 -14.36 -8.93
N ARG A 21 6.18 -13.93 -10.07
CA ARG A 21 6.78 -12.93 -10.95
C ARG A 21 5.77 -11.85 -11.30
N GLY A 22 6.28 -10.68 -11.69
CA GLY A 22 5.45 -9.55 -12.11
C GLY A 22 4.56 -9.91 -13.31
N ILE A 23 3.26 -9.66 -13.21
CA ILE A 23 2.29 -10.01 -14.26
C ILE A 23 1.34 -8.83 -14.49
N ILE A 24 1.02 -8.57 -15.75
CA ILE A 24 -0.12 -7.73 -16.14
C ILE A 24 -1.18 -8.63 -16.78
N VAL A 25 -2.42 -8.56 -16.28
CA VAL A 25 -3.57 -9.30 -16.83
C VAL A 25 -4.72 -8.38 -17.16
N GLY A 26 -5.67 -8.87 -17.97
CA GLY A 26 -6.89 -8.13 -18.32
C GLY A 26 -6.69 -7.06 -19.39
N LEU A 27 -5.64 -7.19 -20.20
CA LEU A 27 -5.40 -6.34 -21.37
C LEU A 27 -6.45 -6.64 -22.45
N THR A 28 -6.99 -5.57 -23.04
CA THR A 28 -7.84 -5.60 -24.23
C THR A 28 -7.29 -4.63 -25.26
N ARG A 29 -7.82 -4.63 -26.49
CA ARG A 29 -7.41 -3.65 -27.53
C ARG A 29 -7.63 -2.19 -27.11
N GLY A 30 -8.53 -1.93 -26.15
CA GLY A 30 -8.78 -0.61 -25.59
C GLY A 30 -7.88 -0.24 -24.40
N ALA A 31 -7.01 -1.15 -23.94
CA ALA A 31 -6.06 -0.85 -22.88
C ALA A 31 -5.05 0.20 -23.36
N LYS A 32 -4.75 1.18 -22.49
CA LYS A 32 -3.82 2.28 -22.75
C LYS A 32 -2.84 2.37 -21.59
N LYS A 33 -1.77 3.15 -21.76
CA LYS A 33 -0.74 3.35 -20.73
C LYS A 33 -1.34 3.85 -19.41
N GLU A 34 -2.39 4.67 -19.45
CA GLU A 34 -3.06 5.21 -18.27
C GLU A 34 -3.70 4.10 -17.43
N HIS A 35 -4.23 3.05 -18.07
CA HIS A 35 -4.80 1.90 -17.37
C HIS A 35 -3.72 1.07 -16.65
N ILE A 36 -2.50 1.00 -17.21
CA ILE A 36 -1.38 0.29 -16.59
C ILE A 36 -0.81 1.10 -15.42
N LEU A 37 -0.66 2.42 -15.58
CA LEU A 37 -0.22 3.31 -14.50
C LEU A 37 -1.18 3.24 -13.31
N ARG A 38 -2.49 3.36 -13.59
CA ARG A 38 -3.53 3.19 -12.57
C ARG A 38 -3.48 1.81 -11.93
N ALA A 39 -3.33 0.73 -12.72
CA ALA A 39 -3.22 -0.62 -12.16
C ALA A 39 -1.98 -0.79 -11.26
N ALA A 40 -0.88 -0.06 -11.52
CA ALA A 40 0.29 -0.05 -10.66
C ALA A 40 0.01 0.61 -9.31
N GLU A 41 -0.63 1.78 -9.30
CA GLU A 41 -1.04 2.45 -8.05
C GLU A 41 -2.07 1.61 -7.27
N GLU A 42 -3.09 1.08 -7.95
CA GLU A 42 -4.08 0.21 -7.33
C GLU A 42 -3.44 -1.06 -6.73
N SER A 43 -2.38 -1.60 -7.35
CA SER A 43 -1.68 -2.79 -6.83
C SER A 43 -1.01 -2.58 -5.47
N ILE A 44 -0.50 -1.38 -5.21
CA ILE A 44 0.07 -0.99 -3.90
C ILE A 44 -1.04 -1.06 -2.84
N ALA A 45 -2.22 -0.55 -3.18
CA ALA A 45 -3.34 -0.52 -2.26
C ALA A 45 -3.89 -1.92 -1.98
N TYR A 46 -4.03 -2.77 -3.00
CA TYR A 46 -4.45 -4.16 -2.83
C TYR A 46 -3.48 -4.94 -1.92
N GLN A 47 -2.17 -4.84 -2.14
CA GLN A 47 -1.17 -5.51 -1.29
C GLN A 47 -1.22 -5.01 0.16
N SER A 48 -1.41 -3.71 0.37
CA SER A 48 -1.57 -3.16 1.72
C SER A 48 -2.82 -3.69 2.41
N ARG A 49 -3.93 -3.82 1.67
CA ARG A 49 -5.17 -4.42 2.18
C ARG A 49 -4.99 -5.88 2.56
N ASP A 50 -4.33 -6.70 1.73
CA ASP A 50 -4.11 -8.12 2.00
C ASP A 50 -3.41 -8.33 3.35
N VAL A 51 -2.38 -7.54 3.64
CA VAL A 51 -1.66 -7.58 4.92
C VAL A 51 -2.54 -7.09 6.08
N LEU A 52 -3.27 -5.99 5.88
CA LEU A 52 -4.15 -5.43 6.92
C LEU A 52 -5.30 -6.38 7.29
N GLU A 53 -5.86 -7.12 6.33
CA GLU A 53 -6.90 -8.13 6.60
C GLU A 53 -6.37 -9.24 7.51
N VAL A 54 -5.14 -9.73 7.25
CA VAL A 54 -4.49 -10.72 8.12
C VAL A 54 -4.20 -10.14 9.50
N ILE A 55 -3.68 -8.91 9.60
CA ILE A 55 -3.42 -8.24 10.89
C ILE A 55 -4.71 -8.11 11.71
N GLN A 56 -5.83 -7.70 11.10
CA GLN A 56 -7.10 -7.57 11.81
C GLN A 56 -7.61 -8.92 12.30
N LYS A 57 -7.49 -9.96 11.46
CA LYS A 57 -7.90 -11.32 11.81
C LYS A 57 -7.08 -11.88 12.98
N ASP A 58 -5.76 -11.71 12.95
CA ASP A 58 -4.86 -12.29 13.96
C ASP A 58 -4.87 -11.49 15.27
N SER A 59 -5.07 -10.17 15.20
CA SER A 59 -5.16 -9.31 16.40
C SER A 59 -6.56 -9.26 17.02
N GLY A 60 -7.61 -9.58 16.26
CA GLY A 60 -9.00 -9.36 16.65
C GLY A 60 -9.39 -7.88 16.75
N ILE A 61 -8.55 -6.97 16.25
CA ILE A 61 -8.77 -5.52 16.31
C ILE A 61 -9.24 -5.03 14.94
N ASN A 62 -10.41 -4.40 14.90
CA ASN A 62 -10.88 -3.74 13.68
C ASN A 62 -10.13 -2.42 13.45
N LEU A 63 -9.59 -2.25 12.25
CA LEU A 63 -8.94 -1.03 11.79
C LEU A 63 -9.98 0.10 11.75
N LYS A 64 -9.72 1.19 12.47
CA LYS A 64 -10.59 2.38 12.49
C LYS A 64 -10.14 3.48 11.55
N LYS A 65 -8.84 3.54 11.30
CA LYS A 65 -8.16 4.49 10.40
C LYS A 65 -6.77 3.97 10.11
N LEU A 66 -6.26 4.23 8.91
CA LEU A 66 -4.90 3.90 8.53
C LEU A 66 -4.04 5.16 8.57
N LYS A 67 -2.99 5.17 9.40
CA LYS A 67 -1.96 6.22 9.32
C LYS A 67 -0.92 5.79 8.30
N VAL A 68 -0.46 6.73 7.48
CA VAL A 68 0.45 6.46 6.35
C VAL A 68 1.60 7.47 6.34
N ASP A 69 2.74 7.08 5.82
CA ASP A 69 3.91 7.94 5.65
C ASP A 69 4.77 7.51 4.44
N GLY A 70 5.83 8.28 4.15
CA GLY A 70 6.75 8.02 3.03
C GLY A 70 6.36 8.70 1.71
N GLY A 71 7.26 8.68 0.72
CA GLY A 71 7.13 9.50 -0.49
C GLY A 71 5.83 9.27 -1.29
N ALA A 72 5.39 8.01 -1.41
CA ALA A 72 4.21 7.64 -2.18
C ALA A 72 2.90 8.22 -1.62
N VAL A 73 2.85 8.54 -0.32
CA VAL A 73 1.61 9.08 0.29
C VAL A 73 1.28 10.48 -0.20
N ARG A 74 2.20 11.16 -0.89
CA ARG A 74 1.93 12.46 -1.54
C ARG A 74 0.93 12.35 -2.69
N ASP A 75 0.78 11.15 -3.25
CA ASP A 75 -0.19 10.87 -4.30
C ASP A 75 -1.62 10.82 -3.75
N ASN A 76 -2.47 11.76 -4.17
CA ASN A 76 -3.85 11.84 -3.69
C ASN A 76 -4.75 10.73 -4.27
N PHE A 77 -4.47 10.24 -5.49
CA PHE A 77 -5.24 9.13 -6.06
C PHE A 77 -5.00 7.87 -5.25
N LEU A 78 -3.73 7.53 -4.99
CA LEU A 78 -3.38 6.34 -4.22
C LEU A 78 -4.01 6.39 -2.82
N MET A 79 -3.95 7.54 -2.14
CA MET A 79 -4.53 7.70 -0.80
C MET A 79 -6.05 7.58 -0.79
N GLN A 80 -6.73 8.15 -1.80
CA GLN A 80 -8.18 8.01 -1.92
C GLN A 80 -8.56 6.56 -2.21
N PHE A 81 -7.91 5.93 -3.19
CA PHE A 81 -8.20 4.55 -3.55
C PHE A 81 -7.92 3.58 -2.38
N GLN A 82 -6.84 3.79 -1.63
CA GLN A 82 -6.55 3.03 -0.42
C GLN A 82 -7.67 3.17 0.62
N SER A 83 -8.20 4.38 0.81
CA SER A 83 -9.33 4.64 1.71
C SER A 83 -10.59 3.92 1.23
N ASP A 84 -10.85 3.95 -0.09
CA ASP A 84 -12.03 3.35 -0.70
C ASP A 84 -12.05 1.83 -0.53
N ILE A 85 -10.92 1.15 -0.79
CA ILE A 85 -10.87 -0.32 -0.71
C ILE A 85 -10.80 -0.86 0.71
N LEU A 86 -10.37 -0.05 1.69
CA LEU A 86 -10.34 -0.42 3.11
C LEU A 86 -11.63 -0.03 3.84
N GLY A 87 -12.39 0.93 3.32
CA GLY A 87 -13.60 1.44 3.97
C GLY A 87 -13.33 2.23 5.26
N VAL A 88 -12.09 2.70 5.46
CA VAL A 88 -11.68 3.48 6.65
C VAL A 88 -10.88 4.70 6.24
N PRO A 89 -10.86 5.79 7.04
CA PRO A 89 -10.08 6.98 6.73
C PRO A 89 -8.58 6.69 6.66
N VAL A 90 -7.92 7.18 5.60
CA VAL A 90 -6.46 7.27 5.50
C VAL A 90 -5.99 8.63 6.00
N VAL A 91 -5.11 8.64 7.00
CA VAL A 91 -4.61 9.85 7.66
C VAL A 91 -3.16 10.07 7.30
N ARG A 92 -2.92 11.09 6.48
CA ARG A 92 -1.59 11.53 6.06
C ARG A 92 -1.07 12.66 6.97
N PRO A 93 0.15 12.55 7.54
CA PRO A 93 0.73 13.59 8.37
C PRO A 93 1.19 14.79 7.51
N HIS A 94 1.26 15.97 8.13
CA HIS A 94 1.87 17.15 7.48
C HIS A 94 3.38 16.94 7.24
N ILE A 95 4.07 16.28 8.18
CA ILE A 95 5.47 15.89 8.04
C ILE A 95 5.49 14.45 7.57
N VAL A 96 5.84 14.24 6.29
CA VAL A 96 5.84 12.92 5.65
C VAL A 96 7.06 12.08 6.04
N GLU A 97 8.16 12.72 6.44
CA GLU A 97 9.40 12.06 6.87
C GLU A 97 9.35 11.64 8.35
N THR A 98 8.32 10.86 8.72
CA THR A 98 8.12 10.41 10.11
C THR A 98 9.20 9.43 10.56
N THR A 99 9.85 8.72 9.63
CA THR A 99 10.96 7.80 9.91
C THR A 99 12.12 8.53 10.59
N ALA A 100 12.60 9.63 9.98
CA ALA A 100 13.69 10.42 10.54
C ALA A 100 13.29 11.10 11.86
N LEU A 101 12.03 11.56 11.94
CA LEU A 101 11.48 12.16 13.15
C LEU A 101 11.47 11.17 14.32
N GLY A 102 11.09 9.91 14.08
CA GLY A 102 11.10 8.86 15.10
C GLY A 102 12.50 8.59 15.65
N ALA A 103 13.52 8.51 14.78
CA ALA A 103 14.90 8.36 15.20
C ALA A 103 15.39 9.56 16.03
N ALA A 104 15.04 10.79 15.62
CA ALA A 104 15.37 12.00 16.38
C ALA A 104 14.69 12.02 17.76
N TYR A 105 13.43 11.58 17.86
CA TYR A 105 12.75 11.46 19.15
C TYR A 105 13.41 10.43 20.06
N LEU A 106 13.79 9.26 19.54
CA LEU A 106 14.51 8.26 20.33
C LEU A 106 15.85 8.80 20.84
N ALA A 107 16.61 9.49 19.99
CA ALA A 107 17.88 10.11 20.38
C ALA A 107 17.71 11.23 21.40
N GLY A 108 16.66 12.06 21.27
CA GLY A 108 16.36 13.15 22.20
C GLY A 108 15.77 12.71 23.55
N LEU A 109 15.12 11.54 23.60
CA LEU A 109 14.60 10.94 24.83
C LEU A 109 15.65 10.13 25.60
N ALA A 110 16.73 9.72 24.93
CA ALA A 110 17.85 9.07 25.58
C ALA A 110 18.52 10.06 26.55
N VAL A 111 18.35 9.80 27.85
CA VAL A 111 19.13 10.40 28.94
C VAL A 111 20.52 9.79 28.95
#